data_AF-A0A9P4JMM7-F1
#
_entry.id   AF-A0A9P4JMM7-F1
#
_cell.length_a   1.000
_cell.length_b   1.000
_cell.length_c   1.000
_cell.angle_alpha   90.00
_cell.angle_beta   90.00
_cell.angle_gamma   90.00
#
_symmetry.space_group_name_H-M   'P 1'
#
loop_
_entity.id
_entity.type
_entity.pdbx_description
1 polymer ?
#
loop_
_entity_poly.entity_id
_entity_poly.type
_entity_poly.pdbx_seq_one_letter_code
_entity_poly.pdbx_strand_id
1 'polypeptide(L)' 'MSLWQKYRGISPKTRILIGCGIMAYAGVALVLSDKAEEKFGLVPTEKDKEELQRVIPRITTIERESR' A
#
# COMPACT_ATOMS: atom_id res chain seq x y z
N MET A 1 15.50 -29.69 -1.15
CA MET A 1 15.51 -28.71 -0.04
C MET A 1 14.47 -27.63 -0.33
N SER A 2 13.37 -27.59 0.42
CA SER A 2 12.33 -26.55 0.30
C SER A 2 12.90 -25.18 0.66
N LEU A 3 12.41 -24.12 0.01
CA LEU A 3 12.76 -22.71 0.34
C LEU A 3 12.51 -22.41 1.83
N TRP A 4 11.47 -23.03 2.40
CA TRP A 4 11.16 -22.92 3.83
C TRP A 4 12.28 -23.46 4.71
N GLN A 5 12.87 -24.60 4.36
CA GLN A 5 13.98 -25.17 5.12
C GLN A 5 15.25 -24.33 5.02
N LYS A 6 15.52 -23.73 3.85
CA LYS A 6 16.64 -22.80 3.68
C LYS A 6 16.48 -21.55 4.56
N TYR A 7 15.28 -20.96 4.57
CA TYR A 7 14.97 -19.82 5.44
C TYR A 7 15.11 -20.18 6.92
N ARG A 8 14.64 -21.37 7.32
CA ARG A 8 14.75 -21.87 8.70
C ARG A 8 16.19 -22.28 9.09
N GLY A 9 17.12 -22.35 8.15
CA GLY A 9 18.56 -22.56 8.40
C GLY A 9 19.34 -21.27 8.69
N ILE A 10 18.78 -20.10 8.37
CA ILE A 10 19.43 -18.80 8.60
C ILE A 10 19.37 -18.42 10.09
N SER A 11 20.37 -17.74 10.64
CA SER A 11 20.35 -17.31 12.04
C SER A 11 19.13 -16.39 12.35
N PRO A 12 18.50 -16.48 13.53
CA PRO A 12 17.34 -15.66 13.87
C PRO A 12 17.58 -14.16 13.75
N LYS A 13 18.78 -13.68 14.13
CA LYS A 13 19.20 -12.27 14.01
C LYS A 13 19.23 -11.81 12.55
N THR A 14 19.76 -12.65 11.66
CA THR A 14 19.83 -12.36 10.23
C THR A 14 18.43 -12.29 9.60
N ARG A 15 17.48 -13.14 10.05
CA ARG A 15 16.09 -13.07 9.57
C ARG A 15 15.41 -11.75 9.96
N ILE A 16 15.63 -11.29 11.20
CA ILE A 16 15.13 -10.00 11.67
C ILE A 16 15.72 -8.87 10.83
N LEU A 17 17.04 -8.89 10.60
CA LEU A 17 17.71 -7.88 9.78
C LEU A 17 17.13 -7.81 8.36
N ILE A 18 16.93 -8.97 7.72
CA ILE A 18 16.32 -9.06 6.38
C ILE A 18 14.89 -8.50 6.41
N GLY A 19 14.08 -8.92 7.39
CA GLY A 19 12.71 -8.44 7.54
C GLY A 19 12.65 -6.92 7.73
N CYS A 20 13.46 -6.37 8.64
CA CYS A 20 13.57 -4.93 8.86
C CYS A 20 14.07 -4.20 7.62
N GLY A 21 15.03 -4.75 6.87
CA GLY A 21 15.53 -4.18 5.62
C GLY A 21 14.44 -4.08 4.55
N ILE A 22 13.64 -5.14 4.38
CA ILE A 22 12.51 -5.14 3.45
C ILE A 22 11.47 -4.10 3.87
N MET A 23 11.13 -4.04 5.15
CA MET A 23 10.15 -3.07 5.68
C MET A 23 10.64 -1.63 5.52
N ALA A 24 11.92 -1.36 5.78
CA ALA A 24 12.52 -0.05 5.59
C ALA A 24 12.53 0.36 4.12
N TYR A 25 12.91 -0.55 3.21
CA TYR A 25 12.85 -0.30 1.77
C TYR A 25 11.43 -0.02 1.30
N ALA A 26 10.44 -0.80 1.75
CA ALA A 26 9.03 -0.58 1.42
C ALA A 26 8.55 0.79 1.92
N GLY A 27 8.91 1.18 3.15
CA GLY A 27 8.56 2.50 3.68
C GLY A 27 9.16 3.64 2.87
N VAL A 28 10.43 3.52 2.48
CA VAL A 28 11.10 4.49 1.60
C VAL A 28 10.44 4.54 0.23
N ALA A 29 10.09 3.38 -0.34
CA ALA A 29 9.42 3.29 -1.64
C ALA A 29 8.04 3.94 -1.63
N LEU A 30 7.25 3.77 -0.56
CA LEU A 30 5.95 4.43 -0.41
C LEU A 30 6.09 5.96 -0.40
N VAL A 31 7.05 6.50 0.35
CA VAL A 31 7.28 7.96 0.41
C VAL A 31 7.81 8.52 -0.91
N LEU A 32 8.58 7.74 -1.65
CA LEU A 32 9.06 8.11 -2.99
C LEU A 32 7.99 7.92 -4.08
N SER A 33 6.94 7.13 -3.83
CA SER A 33 5.86 6.87 -4.80
C SER A 33 5.19 8.16 -5.23
N ASP A 34 4.80 9.01 -4.28
CA ASP A 34 4.13 10.29 -4.57
C ASP A 34 5.00 11.19 -5.48
N LYS A 35 6.31 11.24 -5.23
CA LYS A 35 7.27 12.00 -6.06
C LYS A 35 7.51 11.39 -7.42
N ALA A 36 7.41 10.06 -7.53
CA ALA A 36 7.48 9.37 -8.79
C ALA A 36 6.22 9.65 -9.61
N GLU A 37 5.04 9.54 -9.01
CA GLU A 37 3.74 9.81 -9.64
C GLU A 37 3.65 11.23 -10.21
N GLU A 38 4.16 12.24 -9.49
CA GLU A 38 4.30 13.61 -9.98
C GLU A 38 5.19 13.71 -11.23
N LYS A 39 6.33 13.03 -11.24
CA LYS A 39 7.29 13.07 -12.36
C LYS A 39 6.85 12.25 -13.56
N PHE A 40 6.13 11.15 -13.33
CA PHE A 40 5.57 10.31 -14.38
C PHE A 40 4.25 10.85 -14.93
N GLY A 41 3.73 11.97 -14.40
CA GLY A 41 2.50 12.59 -14.87
C GLY A 41 1.25 11.77 -14.59
N LEU A 42 1.31 10.89 -13.59
CA LEU A 42 0.18 10.07 -13.13
C LEU A 42 -0.71 10.84 -12.13
N VAL A 43 -0.53 12.16 -12.04
CA VAL A 43 -1.34 13.04 -11.20
C VAL A 43 -2.75 13.13 -11.82
N PRO A 44 -3.82 12.84 -11.06
CA PRO A 44 -5.18 12.89 -11.57
C PRO A 44 -5.50 14.27 -12.15
N THR A 45 -5.90 14.29 -13.42
CA THR A 45 -6.31 15.52 -14.10
C THR A 45 -7.66 16.01 -13.57
N GLU A 46 -7.98 17.29 -13.75
CA GLU A 46 -9.29 17.85 -13.33
C GLU A 46 -10.48 17.07 -13.90
N LYS A 47 -10.34 16.51 -15.10
CA LYS A 47 -11.35 15.63 -15.73
C LYS A 47 -11.56 14.31 -14.99
N ASP A 48 -10.49 13.71 -14.47
CA ASP A 48 -10.59 12.44 -13.73
C ASP A 48 -11.32 12.64 -12.41
N LYS A 49 -11.16 13.81 -11.77
CA LYS A 49 -11.91 14.19 -10.56
C LYS A 49 -13.40 14.38 -10.86
N GLU A 50 -13.74 15.03 -11.97
CA GLU A 50 -15.14 15.20 -12.38
C GLU A 50 -15.82 13.88 -12.70
N GLU A 51 -15.13 12.97 -13.40
CA GLU A 51 -15.66 11.65 -13.68
C GLU A 51 -15.84 10.85 -12.38
N LEU A 52 -14.85 10.86 -11.48
CA LEU A 52 -14.94 10.22 -10.16
C LEU A 52 -16.16 10.71 -9.38
N GLN A 53 -16.41 12.02 -9.34
CA GLN A 53 -17.58 12.59 -8.66
C GLN A 53 -18.91 12.12 -9.26
N ARG A 54 -18.95 11.82 -10.56
CA ARG A 54 -20.16 11.27 -11.22
C ARG A 54 -20.38 9.79 -10.88
N VAL A 55 -19.32 9.02 -10.61
CA VAL A 55 -19.44 7.58 -10.32
C VAL A 55 -19.53 7.27 -8.83
N ILE A 56 -19.09 8.18 -7.95
CA ILE A 56 -19.15 7.95 -6.49
C ILE A 56 -20.62 7.85 -6.03
N PRO A 57 -21.06 6.70 -5.51
CA PRO A 57 -22.41 6.57 -4.99
C PRO A 57 -22.56 7.35 -3.69
N ARG A 58 -23.68 8.07 -3.54
CA ARG A 58 -24.00 8.78 -2.30
C ARG A 58 -24.41 7.78 -1.23
N ILE A 59 -23.53 7.52 -0.27
CA ILE A 59 -23.79 6.62 0.85
C ILE A 59 -24.61 7.39 1.90
N THR A 60 -25.87 7.00 2.08
CA THR A 60 -26.70 7.46 3.21
C THR A 60 -26.74 6.34 4.24
N THR A 61 -26.20 6.59 5.43
CA THR A 61 -26.29 5.67 6.56
C THR A 61 -27.69 5.78 7.18
N ILE A 62 -28.41 4.65 7.28
CA ILE A 62 -29.68 4.56 7.99
C ILE A 62 -29.39 3.91 9.35
N GLU A 63 -29.64 4.63 10.43
CA GLU A 63 -29.58 4.06 11.79
C GLU A 63 -30.66 2.98 11.93
N ARG A 64 -30.26 1.78 12.33
CA ARG A 64 -31.19 0.71 12.68
C ARG A 64 -31.51 0.83 14.16
N GLU A 65 -32.80 0.96 14.48
CA GLU A 65 -33.29 0.93 15.84
C GLU A 65 -32.88 -0.40 16.51
N SER A 66 -32.19 -0.29 17.64
CA SER A 66 -31.75 -1.43 18.45
C SER A 66 -32.97 -2.25 18.87
N ARG A 67 -32.98 -3.54 18.52
CA ARG A 67 -33.88 -4.52 19.14
C ARG A 67 -33.40 -4.92 20.52
#